data_AF-A0A3M1L6N7-F1
#
_entry.id   AF-A0A3M1L6N7-F1
#
_cell.length_a   1.000
_cell.length_b   1.000
_cell.length_c   1.000
_cell.angle_alpha   90.00
_cell.angle_beta   90.00
_cell.angle_gamma   90.00
#
_symmetry.space_group_name_H-M   'P 1'
#
loop_
_entity.id
_entity.type
_entity.pdbx_description
1 polymer ?
#
loop_
_entity_poly.entity_id
_entity_poly.type
_entity_poly.pdbx_seq_one_letter_code
_entity_poly.pdbx_strand_id
1 'polypeptide(L)'
;YLQSHLCAEHRKLFADLQEEVEEIDWVDEETAEVTRVDGLRHVLRTHCSKQPGYITPHTTLVDAIFRVFLANDNKPLTPVELGQRIGRDPMMILRALSRGRVYKGLRPVADA
;
A
#
# COMPACT_ATOMS: atom_id res chain seq x y z
N TYR A 1 8.66 8.99 -1.44
CA TYR A 1 7.49 8.57 -2.25
C TYR A 1 6.41 7.90 -1.43
N LEU A 2 6.69 6.81 -0.69
CA LEU A 2 5.69 6.09 0.13
C LEU A 2 4.92 6.98 1.12
N GLN A 3 5.56 8.01 1.69
CA GLN A 3 4.92 9.00 2.57
C GLN A 3 3.69 9.70 1.95
N SER A 4 3.61 9.84 0.61
CA SER A 4 2.43 10.43 -0.05
C SER A 4 1.19 9.53 0.01
N HIS A 5 1.35 8.27 0.40
CA HIS A 5 0.26 7.32 0.60
C HIS A 5 -0.23 7.27 2.06
N LEU A 6 0.45 7.95 3.00
CA LEU A 6 0.01 8.07 4.39
C LEU A 6 -1.18 9.03 4.54
N CYS A 7 -1.92 8.86 5.64
CA CYS A 7 -2.93 9.82 6.07
C CYS A 7 -2.28 11.15 6.51
N ALA A 8 -3.08 12.21 6.66
CA ALA A 8 -2.58 13.55 6.95
C ALA A 8 -1.77 13.64 8.26
N GLU A 9 -2.19 12.89 9.27
CA GLU A 9 -1.50 12.79 10.57
C GLU A 9 -0.11 12.18 10.42
N HIS A 10 -0.03 10.95 9.92
CA HIS A 10 1.25 10.24 9.77
C HIS A 10 2.16 10.90 8.74
N ARG A 11 1.60 11.55 7.71
CA ARG A 11 2.41 12.32 6.76
C ARG A 11 3.15 13.48 7.46
N LYS A 12 2.53 14.14 8.43
CA LYS A 12 3.20 15.18 9.23
C LYS A 12 4.25 14.56 10.14
N LEU A 13 3.88 13.51 10.87
CA LEU A 13 4.80 12.80 11.76
C LEU A 13 6.09 12.36 11.04
N PHE A 14 5.96 11.69 9.89
CA PHE A 14 7.11 11.24 9.10
C PHE A 14 7.80 12.34 8.27
N ALA A 15 7.22 13.53 8.17
CA ALA A 15 7.90 14.67 7.56
C ALA A 15 8.85 15.37 8.56
N ASP A 16 8.47 15.35 9.85
CA ASP A 16 9.27 15.93 10.94
C ASP A 16 10.43 15.00 11.35
N LEU A 17 10.24 13.68 11.16
CA LEU A 17 11.27 12.67 11.33
C LEU A 17 12.15 12.63 10.07
N GLN A 18 13.28 13.35 10.07
CA GLN A 18 14.32 13.18 9.04
C GLN A 18 14.70 11.68 8.97
N GLU A 19 14.92 11.17 7.74
CA GLU A 19 15.28 9.81 7.22
C GLU A 19 15.70 8.64 8.15
N GLU A 20 15.94 8.82 9.44
CA GLU A 20 16.48 7.87 10.42
C GLU A 20 15.47 6.87 10.99
N VAL A 21 14.18 6.95 10.64
CA VAL A 21 13.13 6.06 11.18
C VAL A 21 12.75 4.96 10.18
N GLU A 22 13.76 4.36 9.56
CA GLU A 22 13.56 3.21 8.68
C GLU A 22 13.31 1.91 9.44
N GLU A 23 13.80 1.75 10.67
CA GLU A 23 13.51 0.58 11.52
C GLU A 23 13.08 0.99 12.93
N ILE A 24 11.91 0.49 13.36
CA ILE A 24 11.40 0.64 14.72
C ILE A 24 11.30 -0.73 15.39
N ASP A 25 11.55 -0.76 16.70
CA ASP A 25 11.22 -1.92 17.52
C ASP A 25 9.71 -1.88 17.82
N TRP A 26 8.92 -2.66 17.09
CA TRP A 26 7.49 -2.80 17.31
C TRP A 26 7.21 -3.92 18.31
N VAL A 27 6.40 -3.61 19.32
CA VAL A 27 5.98 -4.56 20.36
C VAL A 27 4.54 -4.99 20.06
N ASP A 28 4.33 -6.29 19.91
CA ASP A 28 3.00 -6.86 19.78
C ASP A 28 2.24 -6.79 21.12
N GLU A 29 1.04 -6.20 21.11
CA GLU A 29 0.28 -5.95 22.35
C GLU A 29 -0.24 -7.22 23.03
N GLU A 30 -0.37 -8.33 22.31
CA GLU A 30 -0.89 -9.60 22.83
C GLU A 30 0.24 -10.52 23.32
N THR A 31 1.33 -10.59 22.57
CA THR A 31 2.44 -11.54 22.81
C THR A 31 3.65 -10.91 23.52
N ALA A 32 3.74 -9.57 23.56
CA ALA A 32 4.92 -8.82 24.00
C ALA A 32 6.20 -9.15 23.20
N GLU A 33 6.07 -9.76 22.02
CA GLU A 33 7.20 -10.01 21.12
C GLU A 33 7.68 -8.69 20.50
N VAL A 34 9.00 -8.47 20.50
CA VAL A 34 9.63 -7.29 19.91
C VAL A 34 10.18 -7.67 18.55
N THR A 35 9.71 -7.01 17.50
CA THR A 35 10.19 -7.23 16.12
C THR A 35 10.65 -5.92 15.49
N ARG A 36 11.76 -5.98 14.74
CA ARG A 36 12.21 -4.85 13.93
C ARG A 36 11.40 -4.78 12.66
N VAL A 37 10.76 -3.64 12.44
CA VAL A 37 9.92 -3.42 11.26
C VAL A 37 10.16 -2.05 10.67
N ASP A 38 9.94 -1.92 9.36
CA ASP A 38 9.84 -0.63 8.70
C ASP A 38 8.64 0.13 9.27
N GLY A 39 8.91 1.19 10.04
CA GLY A 39 7.89 1.93 10.78
C GLY A 39 6.84 2.56 9.85
N LEU A 40 7.27 3.02 8.67
CA LEU A 40 6.37 3.59 7.67
C LEU A 40 5.44 2.51 7.11
N ARG A 41 6.00 1.38 6.66
CA ARG A 41 5.21 0.25 6.12
C ARG A 41 4.28 -0.32 7.18
N HIS A 42 4.76 -0.43 8.42
CA HIS A 42 3.98 -0.91 9.54
C HIS A 42 2.74 -0.03 9.74
N VAL A 43 2.93 1.27 9.97
CA VAL A 43 1.84 2.24 10.16
C VAL A 43 0.89 2.28 8.95
N LEU A 44 1.43 2.19 7.74
CA LEU A 44 0.62 2.16 6.54
C LEU A 44 -0.31 0.94 6.53
N ARG A 45 0.21 -0.24 6.87
CA ARG A 45 -0.54 -1.49 6.92
C ARG A 45 -1.53 -1.54 8.09
N THR A 46 -1.07 -1.23 9.31
CA THR A 46 -1.87 -1.45 10.53
C THR A 46 -2.90 -0.34 10.75
N HIS A 47 -2.64 0.86 10.24
CA HIS A 47 -3.48 2.04 10.45
C HIS A 47 -3.93 2.72 9.14
N CYS A 48 -3.03 3.32 8.35
CA CYS A 48 -3.44 4.23 7.26
C CYS A 48 -4.30 3.55 6.20
N SER A 49 -4.05 2.27 5.91
CA SER A 49 -4.80 1.51 4.90
C SER A 49 -6.24 1.18 5.32
N LYS A 50 -6.53 1.22 6.62
CA LYS A 50 -7.85 0.95 7.20
C LYS A 50 -8.71 2.20 7.33
N GLN A 51 -8.15 3.38 7.09
CA GLN A 51 -8.85 4.65 7.24
C GLN A 51 -9.90 4.85 6.14
N PRO A 52 -11.06 5.45 6.46
CA PRO A 52 -12.03 5.83 5.45
C PRO A 52 -11.39 6.83 4.48
N GLY A 53 -11.59 6.61 3.18
CA GLY A 53 -10.99 7.45 2.15
C GLY A 53 -9.52 7.14 1.83
N TYR A 54 -8.96 6.02 2.32
CA TYR A 54 -7.65 5.55 1.87
C TYR A 54 -7.61 5.28 0.36
N ILE A 55 -8.70 4.78 -0.22
CA ILE A 55 -8.94 4.74 -1.67
C ILE A 55 -10.25 5.48 -1.93
N THR A 56 -10.21 6.47 -2.81
CA THR A 56 -11.36 7.30 -3.17
C THR A 56 -11.66 7.21 -4.66
N PRO A 57 -12.87 7.61 -5.11
CA PRO A 57 -13.17 7.73 -6.54
C PRO A 57 -12.20 8.63 -7.33
N HIS A 58 -11.56 9.60 -6.67
CA HIS A 58 -10.59 10.51 -7.28
C HIS A 58 -9.15 9.97 -7.26
N THR A 59 -8.90 8.85 -6.57
CA THR A 59 -7.59 8.20 -6.59
C THR A 59 -7.33 7.65 -8.00
N THR A 60 -6.16 7.94 -8.56
CA THR A 60 -5.81 7.43 -9.89
C THR A 60 -5.79 5.90 -9.88
N LEU A 61 -6.05 5.27 -11.03
CA LEU A 61 -6.12 3.81 -11.12
C LEU A 61 -4.85 3.13 -10.59
N VAL A 62 -3.69 3.64 -11.00
CA VAL A 62 -2.38 3.12 -10.59
C VAL A 62 -2.15 3.29 -9.09
N ASP A 63 -2.52 4.44 -8.53
CA ASP A 63 -2.36 4.71 -7.10
C ASP A 63 -3.29 3.84 -6.26
N ALA A 64 -4.52 3.61 -6.73
CA ALA A 64 -5.47 2.72 -6.07
C ALA A 64 -4.95 1.27 -6.04
N ILE A 65 -4.49 0.75 -7.19
CA ILE A 65 -3.89 -0.59 -7.26
C ILE A 65 -2.66 -0.69 -6.34
N PHE A 66 -1.77 0.31 -6.38
CA PHE A 66 -0.58 0.33 -5.53
C PHE A 66 -0.95 0.34 -4.04
N ARG A 67 -1.92 1.16 -3.64
CA ARG A 67 -2.42 1.23 -2.25
C ARG A 67 -3.02 -0.09 -1.79
N VAL A 68 -3.69 -0.85 -2.65
CA VAL A 68 -4.17 -2.20 -2.32
C VAL A 68 -3.00 -3.14 -2.01
N PHE A 69 -1.94 -3.13 -2.80
CA PHE A 69 -0.79 -4.00 -2.55
C PHE A 69 0.00 -3.59 -1.30
N LEU A 70 0.10 -2.29 -0.99
CA LEU A 70 0.66 -1.85 0.29
C LEU A 70 -0.16 -2.35 1.49
N ALA A 71 -1.49 -2.43 1.35
CA ALA A 71 -2.38 -2.91 2.40
C ALA A 71 -2.41 -4.45 2.51
N ASN A 72 -2.19 -5.15 1.40
CA ASN A 72 -2.33 -6.61 1.27
C ASN A 72 -0.98 -7.35 1.33
N ASP A 73 0.06 -6.72 1.88
CA ASP A 73 1.39 -7.32 2.04
C ASP A 73 2.01 -7.80 0.71
N ASN A 74 1.75 -7.05 -0.38
CA ASN A 74 2.14 -7.41 -1.75
C ASN A 74 1.68 -8.80 -2.21
N LYS A 75 0.70 -9.43 -1.53
CA LYS A 75 0.14 -10.71 -1.98
C LYS A 75 -0.52 -10.51 -3.35
N PRO A 76 -0.23 -11.38 -4.34
CA PRO A 76 -0.78 -11.26 -5.68
C PRO A 76 -2.31 -11.25 -5.69
N LEU A 77 -2.90 -10.48 -6.60
CA LEU A 77 -4.34 -10.40 -6.82
C LEU A 77 -4.64 -10.37 -8.31
N THR A 78 -5.74 -11.00 -8.69
CA THR A 78 -6.30 -10.92 -10.04
C THR A 78 -6.92 -9.55 -10.29
N PRO A 79 -7.06 -9.12 -11.57
CA PRO A 79 -7.78 -7.90 -11.90
C PRO A 79 -9.22 -7.85 -11.38
N VAL A 80 -9.88 -9.01 -11.24
CA VAL A 80 -11.24 -9.13 -10.70
C VAL A 80 -11.26 -8.78 -9.21
N GLU A 81 -10.35 -9.36 -8.42
CA GLU A 81 -10.24 -9.07 -6.99
C GLU A 81 -9.83 -7.61 -6.74
N LEU A 82 -8.91 -7.08 -7.55
CA LEU A 82 -8.56 -5.67 -7.51
C LEU A 82 -9.79 -4.79 -7.78
N GLY A 83 -10.56 -5.11 -8.82
CA GLY A 83 -11.78 -4.38 -9.20
C GLY A 83 -12.83 -4.35 -8.09
N GLN A 84 -13.02 -5.47 -7.38
CA GLN A 84 -13.89 -5.56 -6.21
C GLN A 84 -13.41 -4.65 -5.07
N ARG A 85 -12.09 -4.54 -4.84
CA ARG A 85 -11.52 -3.73 -3.76
C ARG A 85 -11.54 -2.23 -4.04
N ILE A 86 -11.32 -1.81 -5.30
CA ILE A 86 -11.18 -0.39 -5.66
C ILE A 86 -12.39 0.20 -6.39
N GLY A 87 -13.41 -0.61 -6.67
CA GLY A 87 -14.62 -0.20 -7.40
C GLY A 87 -14.29 0.25 -8.82
N ARG A 88 -13.52 -0.56 -9.56
CA ARG A 88 -13.12 -0.29 -10.95
C ARG A 88 -13.32 -1.52 -11.81
N ASP A 89 -13.52 -1.27 -13.09
CA ASP A 89 -13.68 -2.32 -14.09
C ASP A 89 -12.41 -3.20 -14.19
N PRO A 90 -12.51 -4.54 -14.05
CA PRO A 90 -11.36 -5.44 -14.13
C PRO A 90 -10.59 -5.38 -15.45
N MET A 91 -11.28 -5.13 -16.57
CA MET A 91 -10.63 -5.02 -17.88
C MET A 91 -9.79 -3.75 -17.98
N MET A 92 -10.23 -2.65 -17.36
CA MET A 92 -9.43 -1.43 -17.22
C MET A 92 -8.15 -1.68 -16.41
N ILE A 93 -8.24 -2.42 -15.30
CA ILE A 93 -7.09 -2.80 -14.48
C ILE A 93 -6.11 -3.65 -15.27
N LEU A 94 -6.60 -4.71 -15.94
CA LEU A 94 -5.78 -5.59 -16.76
C LEU A 94 -5.04 -4.80 -17.85
N ARG A 95 -5.75 -3.95 -18.60
CA ARG A 95 -5.16 -3.11 -19.64
C ARG A 95 -4.11 -2.15 -19.10
N ALA A 96 -4.27 -1.64 -17.88
CA ALA A 96 -3.30 -0.74 -17.27
C ALA A 96 -1.99 -1.48 -16.92
N LEU A 97 -2.08 -2.71 -16.42
CA LEU A 97 -0.94 -3.49 -15.94
C LEU A 97 -0.23 -4.28 -17.06
N SER A 98 -0.92 -4.65 -18.14
CA SER A 98 -0.36 -5.47 -19.22
C SER A 98 0.32 -4.70 -20.36
N ARG A 99 0.34 -3.36 -20.32
CA ARG A 99 0.91 -2.51 -21.40
C ARG A 99 2.44 -2.42 -21.42
N GLY A 100 3.16 -3.27 -20.70
CA GLY A 100 4.63 -3.31 -20.66
C GLY A 100 5.29 -2.18 -19.85
N ARG A 101 4.58 -1.09 -19.52
CA ARG A 101 5.09 -0.06 -18.61
C ARG A 101 4.93 -0.51 -17.16
N VAL A 102 6.06 -0.52 -16.44
CA VAL A 102 6.08 -0.77 -14.98
C VAL A 102 5.73 0.51 -14.25
N TYR A 103 4.63 0.51 -13.49
CA TYR A 103 4.21 1.64 -12.68
C TYR A 103 4.47 1.36 -11.20
N LYS A 104 5.23 2.22 -10.52
CA LYS A 104 5.51 2.08 -9.07
C LYS A 104 6.05 0.69 -8.68
N GLY A 105 6.78 0.03 -9.58
CA GLY A 105 7.27 -1.34 -9.37
C GLY A 105 6.22 -2.45 -9.55
N LEU A 106 4.96 -2.14 -9.84
CA LEU A 106 3.91 -3.12 -10.10
C LEU A 106 4.21 -3.92 -11.37
N ARG A 107 4.22 -5.24 -11.23
CA ARG A 107 4.46 -6.20 -12.32
C ARG A 107 3.51 -7.39 -12.16
N PRO A 108 3.00 -7.95 -13.28
CA PRO A 108 2.36 -9.26 -13.25
C PRO A 108 3.35 -10.29 -12.71
N VAL A 109 2.85 -11.20 -11.87
CA VAL A 109 3.61 -12.39 -11.48
C VAL A 109 3.60 -13.33 -12.67
N ALA A 110 4.76 -13.82 -13.09
CA ALA A 110 4.84 -14.91 -14.05
C ALA A 110 4.43 -16.19 -13.34
N ASP A 111 3.55 -17.00 -13.95
CA ASP A 111 3.37 -18.37 -13.48
C ASP A 111 4.72 -19.10 -13.60
N ALA A 112 5.12 -19.77 -12.52
CA ALA A 112 6.37 -20.52 -12.43
C ALA A 112 6.37 -21.77 -13.32
#